data_AF-A0A951HLN8-F1
#
_entry.id   AF-A0A951HLN8-F1
#
_cell.length_a   1.000
_cell.length_b   1.000
_cell.length_c   1.000
_cell.angle_alpha   90.00
_cell.angle_beta   90.00
_cell.angle_gamma   90.00
#
_symmetry.space_group_name_H-M   'P 1'
#
loop_
_entity.id
_entity.type
_entity.pdbx_description
1 polymer ?
#
loop_
_entity_poly.entity_id
_entity_poly.type
_entity_poly.pdbx_seq_one_letter_code
_entity_poly.pdbx_strand_id
1 'polypeptide(L)'
;MGRTILAVIGGLVAWALVATVLDIGLRLALTGYHAAEATLAFTLTMKLARLTLAAIASLAAGAVIGAIAPSSRLAPWIAGAIMLALFLPEHIRIWPLLPVWYHLFFLITLAPLVVLGARLRLKRSDAGRSGSAAAPA
;
A
#
# COMPACT_ATOMS: atom_id res chain seq x y z
N MET A 1 22.14 -3.32 -7.91
CA MET A 1 20.90 -3.11 -8.69
C MET A 1 19.89 -4.26 -8.55
N GLY A 2 20.27 -5.53 -8.71
CA GLY A 2 19.31 -6.65 -8.63
C GLY A 2 18.43 -6.71 -7.37
N ARG A 3 19.00 -6.43 -6.19
CA ARG A 3 18.21 -6.37 -4.93
C ARG A 3 17.16 -5.25 -4.93
N THR A 4 17.44 -4.11 -5.56
CA THR A 4 16.49 -3.00 -5.68
C THR A 4 15.32 -3.41 -6.59
N ILE A 5 15.61 -4.05 -7.72
CA ILE A 5 14.58 -4.55 -8.64
C ILE A 5 13.72 -5.60 -7.93
N LEU A 6 14.35 -6.57 -7.26
CA LEU A 6 13.65 -7.59 -6.48
C LEU A 6 12.77 -6.98 -5.39
N ALA A 7 13.25 -5.95 -4.69
CA ALA A 7 12.48 -5.25 -3.68
C ALA A 7 11.24 -4.57 -4.28
N VAL A 8 11.39 -3.87 -5.40
CA VAL A 8 10.26 -3.23 -6.09
C VAL A 8 9.24 -4.27 -6.54
N ILE A 9 9.67 -5.34 -7.19
CA ILE A 9 8.78 -6.44 -7.62
C ILE A 9 8.07 -7.05 -6.40
N GLY A 10 8.81 -7.38 -5.34
CA GLY A 10 8.26 -7.93 -4.11
C GLY A 10 7.25 -7.00 -3.44
N GLY A 11 7.50 -5.69 -3.44
CA GLY A 11 6.57 -4.68 -2.95
C GLY A 11 5.27 -4.63 -3.76
N LEU A 12 5.35 -4.66 -5.09
CA LEU A 12 4.18 -4.68 -5.97
C LEU A 12 3.35 -5.95 -5.77
N VAL A 13 4.00 -7.11 -5.68
CA VAL A 13 3.33 -8.39 -5.41
C VAL A 13 2.66 -8.37 -4.03
N ALA A 14 3.36 -7.89 -2.99
CA ALA A 14 2.80 -7.78 -1.65
C ALA A 14 1.59 -6.85 -1.63
N TRP A 15 1.65 -5.73 -2.34
CA TRP A 15 0.51 -4.82 -2.48
C TRP A 15 -0.70 -5.53 -3.08
N ALA A 16 -0.52 -6.21 -4.21
CA ALA A 16 -1.60 -6.89 -4.92
C ALA A 16 -2.24 -7.99 -4.06
N LEU A 17 -1.43 -8.79 -3.37
CA LEU A 17 -1.92 -9.85 -2.48
C LEU A 17 -2.70 -9.27 -1.29
N VAL A 18 -2.16 -8.27 -0.60
CA VAL A 18 -2.83 -7.65 0.55
C VAL A 18 -4.11 -6.95 0.13
N ALA A 19 -4.08 -6.19 -0.97
CA ALA A 19 -5.28 -5.54 -1.50
C ALA A 19 -6.36 -6.57 -1.86
N THR A 20 -5.99 -7.68 -2.50
CA THR A 20 -6.93 -8.77 -2.86
C THR A 20 -7.57 -9.39 -1.62
N VAL A 21 -6.77 -9.74 -0.61
CA VAL A 21 -7.28 -10.35 0.63
C VAL A 21 -8.22 -9.40 1.37
N LEU A 22 -7.85 -8.13 1.49
CA LEU A 22 -8.69 -7.13 2.14
C LEU A 22 -9.98 -6.87 1.35
N ASP A 23 -9.92 -6.88 0.02
CA ASP A 23 -11.10 -6.65 -0.84
C ASP A 23 -12.10 -7.81 -0.74
N ILE A 24 -11.60 -9.06 -0.70
CA ILE A 24 -12.42 -10.23 -0.35
C ILE A 24 -13.07 -10.02 1.02
N GLY A 25 -12.32 -9.54 2.01
CA GLY A 25 -12.86 -9.19 3.33
C GLY A 25 -14.00 -8.17 3.25
N LEU A 26 -13.88 -7.12 2.43
CA LEU A 26 -14.95 -6.14 2.24
C LEU A 26 -16.20 -6.75 1.60
N ARG A 27 -16.05 -7.63 0.60
CA ARG A 27 -17.17 -8.34 -0.04
C ARG A 27 -17.93 -9.24 0.92
N LEU A 28 -17.21 -9.85 1.87
CA LEU A 28 -17.80 -10.74 2.87
C LEU A 28 -18.40 -10.00 4.07
N ALA A 29 -17.81 -8.86 4.48
CA ALA A 29 -18.16 -8.17 5.71
C ALA A 29 -19.11 -6.98 5.55
N LEU A 30 -19.06 -6.26 4.42
CA LEU A 30 -19.93 -5.11 4.18
C LEU A 30 -21.14 -5.51 3.33
N THR A 31 -22.32 -5.51 3.94
CA THR A 31 -23.59 -5.72 3.25
C THR A 31 -23.75 -4.77 2.06
N GLY A 32 -24.08 -5.32 0.89
CA GLY A 32 -24.28 -4.56 -0.35
C GLY A 32 -22.99 -4.14 -1.06
N TYR A 33 -21.80 -4.40 -0.51
CA TYR A 33 -20.52 -3.99 -1.12
C TYR A 33 -20.33 -4.59 -2.51
N HIS A 34 -20.60 -5.90 -2.67
CA HIS A 34 -20.38 -6.59 -3.93
C HIS A 34 -21.21 -5.99 -5.09
N ALA A 35 -22.46 -5.60 -4.83
CA ALA A 35 -23.31 -4.93 -5.82
C ALA A 35 -22.87 -3.48 -6.09
N ALA A 36 -22.46 -2.76 -5.05
CA ALA A 36 -21.93 -1.40 -5.16
C ALA A 36 -20.61 -1.36 -5.94
N GLU A 37 -19.77 -2.38 -5.81
CA GLU A 37 -18.49 -2.47 -6.50
C GLU A 37 -18.68 -2.61 -8.02
N ALA A 38 -19.61 -3.45 -8.46
CA ALA A 38 -19.89 -3.66 -9.89
C ALA A 38 -20.33 -2.38 -10.62
N THR A 39 -20.93 -1.44 -9.89
CA THR A 39 -21.47 -0.18 -10.42
C THR A 39 -20.72 1.06 -9.95
N LEU A 40 -19.71 0.90 -9.09
CA LEU A 40 -19.00 1.97 -8.37
C LEU A 40 -19.92 2.88 -7.52
N ALA A 41 -21.13 2.41 -7.19
CA ALA A 41 -22.14 3.11 -6.39
C ALA A 41 -21.85 3.03 -4.88
N PHE A 42 -20.66 3.46 -4.48
CA PHE A 42 -20.20 3.34 -3.10
C PHE A 42 -20.80 4.38 -2.15
N THR A 43 -21.28 3.90 -1.00
CA THR A 43 -21.57 4.76 0.15
C THR A 43 -20.29 5.41 0.70
N LEU A 44 -20.42 6.40 1.58
CA LEU A 44 -19.27 7.02 2.25
C LEU A 44 -18.42 5.98 2.99
N THR A 45 -19.06 5.09 3.74
CA THR A 45 -18.39 4.01 4.49
C THR A 45 -17.59 3.10 3.57
N MET A 46 -18.13 2.73 2.41
CA MET A 46 -17.43 1.88 1.44
C MET A 46 -16.22 2.59 0.83
N LYS A 47 -16.35 3.90 0.51
CA LYS A 47 -15.23 4.71 0.02
C LYS A 47 -14.10 4.77 1.05
N LEU A 48 -14.43 5.05 2.32
CA LEU A 48 -13.45 5.05 3.41
C LEU A 48 -12.80 3.68 3.57
N ALA A 49 -13.57 2.59 3.54
CA ALA A 49 -13.04 1.24 3.63
C ALA A 49 -12.04 0.91 2.50
N ARG A 50 -12.33 1.33 1.26
CA ARG A 50 -11.41 1.16 0.12
C ARG A 50 -10.13 1.98 0.28
N LEU A 51 -10.22 3.22 0.78
CA LEU A 51 -9.04 4.04 1.08
C LEU A 51 -8.20 3.44 2.21
N THR A 52 -8.83 2.93 3.27
CA THR A 52 -8.14 2.22 4.36
C THR A 52 -7.44 0.96 3.85
N LEU A 53 -8.11 0.17 3.01
CA LEU A 53 -7.53 -0.99 2.35
C LEU A 53 -6.28 -0.61 1.55
N ALA A 54 -6.38 0.41 0.69
CA ALA A 54 -5.26 0.89 -0.12
C ALA A 54 -4.10 1.39 0.74
N ALA A 55 -4.40 2.04 1.87
CA ALA A 55 -3.40 2.48 2.83
C ALA A 55 -2.66 1.31 3.47
N ILE A 56 -3.37 0.27 3.93
CA ILE A 56 -2.78 -0.94 4.51
C ILE A 56 -1.92 -1.68 3.48
N ALA A 57 -2.42 -1.86 2.26
CA ALA A 57 -1.67 -2.51 1.19
C ALA A 57 -0.38 -1.73 0.85
N SER A 58 -0.44 -0.40 0.81
CA SER A 58 0.73 0.47 0.56
C SER A 58 1.78 0.36 1.66
N LEU A 59 1.36 0.35 2.93
CA LEU A 59 2.26 0.14 4.06
C LEU A 59 2.92 -1.24 4.01
N ALA A 60 2.15 -2.29 3.65
CA ALA A 60 2.67 -3.64 3.52
C ALA A 60 3.71 -3.75 2.39
N ALA A 61 3.42 -3.16 1.22
CA ALA A 61 4.36 -3.06 0.10
C ALA A 61 5.67 -2.40 0.52
N GLY A 62 5.58 -1.27 1.21
CA GLY A 62 6.72 -0.57 1.80
C GLY A 62 7.53 -1.46 2.74
N ALA A 63 6.87 -2.14 3.67
CA ALA A 63 7.52 -3.02 4.64
C ALA A 63 8.27 -4.17 3.97
N VAL A 64 7.74 -4.74 2.89
CA VAL A 64 8.42 -5.77 2.09
C VAL A 64 9.63 -5.21 1.36
N ILE A 65 9.52 -4.03 0.74
CA ILE A 65 10.65 -3.34 0.11
C ILE A 65 11.78 -3.12 1.11
N GLY A 66 11.45 -2.59 2.30
CA GLY A 66 12.41 -2.35 3.38
C GLY A 66 13.06 -3.63 3.92
N ALA A 67 12.39 -4.78 3.83
CA ALA A 67 12.95 -6.07 4.22
C ALA A 67 13.95 -6.62 3.18
N ILE A 68 13.67 -6.45 1.88
CA ILE A 68 14.50 -6.98 0.79
C ILE A 68 15.73 -6.10 0.53
N ALA A 69 15.54 -4.78 0.50
CA ALA A 69 16.56 -3.79 0.19
C ALA A 69 16.65 -2.68 1.25
N PRO A 70 17.06 -3.01 2.50
CA PRO A 70 17.04 -2.06 3.62
C PRO A 70 17.93 -0.84 3.44
N SER A 71 18.99 -0.94 2.64
CA SER A 71 19.89 0.17 2.32
C SER A 71 19.38 1.10 1.21
N SER A 72 18.35 0.69 0.46
CA SER A 72 17.85 1.46 -0.69
C SER A 72 16.79 2.47 -0.27
N ARG A 73 17.18 3.74 -0.20
CA ARG A 73 16.25 4.85 0.08
C ARG A 73 15.34 5.19 -1.10
N LEU A 74 15.75 4.84 -2.32
CA LEU A 74 15.01 5.13 -3.55
C LEU A 74 14.01 4.03 -3.93
N ALA A 75 14.25 2.77 -3.55
CA ALA A 75 13.35 1.65 -3.88
C ALA A 75 11.87 1.91 -3.55
N PRO A 76 11.49 2.40 -2.35
CA PRO A 76 10.08 2.65 -2.05
C PRO A 76 9.48 3.80 -2.86
N TRP A 77 10.27 4.82 -3.21
CA TRP A 77 9.81 5.91 -4.07
C TRP A 77 9.59 5.45 -5.51
N ILE A 78 10.49 4.62 -6.05
CA ILE A 78 10.34 4.03 -7.38
C ILE A 78 9.08 3.16 -7.43
N ALA A 79 8.87 2.30 -6.43
CA ALA A 79 7.66 1.49 -6.34
C ALA A 79 6.40 2.36 -6.25
N GLY A 80 6.39 3.39 -5.40
CA GLY A 80 5.28 4.34 -5.30
C GLY A 80 4.99 5.07 -6.61
N ALA A 81 6.03 5.48 -7.35
CA ALA A 81 5.88 6.11 -8.66
C ALA A 81 5.31 5.15 -9.72
N ILE A 82 5.77 3.89 -9.74
CA ILE A 82 5.23 2.86 -10.63
C ILE A 82 3.74 2.63 -10.31
N MET A 83 3.39 2.50 -9.03
CA MET A 83 2.00 2.33 -8.62
C MET A 83 1.14 3.52 -9.02
N LEU A 84 1.61 4.75 -8.83
CA LEU A 84 0.92 5.94 -9.31
C LEU A 84 0.67 5.89 -10.81
N ALA A 85 1.69 5.52 -11.60
CA ALA A 85 1.54 5.38 -13.04
C ALA A 85 0.51 4.31 -13.44
N LEU A 86 0.40 3.22 -12.67
CA LEU A 86 -0.59 2.17 -12.89
C LEU A 86 -2.02 2.59 -12.49
N PHE A 87 -2.18 3.34 -11.40
CA PHE A 87 -3.50 3.72 -10.88
C PHE A 87 -4.06 5.02 -11.46
N LEU A 88 -3.21 5.89 -12.01
CA LEU A 88 -3.65 7.18 -12.55
C LEU A 88 -4.63 7.03 -13.72
N PRO A 89 -4.41 6.15 -14.73
CA PRO A 89 -5.38 5.95 -15.81
C PRO A 89 -6.74 5.45 -15.30
N GLU A 90 -6.72 4.56 -14.31
CA GLU A 90 -7.95 4.03 -13.70
C GLU A 90 -8.72 5.13 -12.95
N HIS A 91 -8.03 6.03 -12.25
CA HIS A 91 -8.65 7.18 -11.57
C HIS A 91 -9.22 8.20 -12.55
N ILE A 92 -8.57 8.40 -13.70
CA ILE A 92 -9.11 9.22 -14.79
C ILE A 92 -10.39 8.59 -15.34
N ARG A 93 -10.39 7.27 -15.56
CA ARG A 93 -11.55 6.53 -16.08
C ARG A 93 -12.77 6.62 -15.17
N ILE A 94 -12.56 6.52 -13.85
CA ILE A 94 -13.65 6.56 -12.85
C ILE A 94 -13.88 7.96 -12.27
N TRP A 95 -13.21 8.99 -12.81
CA TRP A 95 -13.32 10.37 -12.35
C TRP A 95 -14.77 10.88 -12.20
N PRO A 96 -15.68 10.68 -13.17
CA PRO A 96 -17.05 11.18 -13.04
C PRO A 96 -17.91 10.35 -12.08
N LEU A 97 -17.45 9.17 -11.67
CA LEU A 97 -18.22 8.22 -10.86
C LEU A 97 -17.97 8.40 -9.36
N LEU A 98 -16.81 8.94 -8.99
CA LEU A 98 -16.39 9.10 -7.60
C LEU A 98 -16.03 10.55 -7.28
N PRO A 99 -16.28 11.02 -6.05
CA PRO A 99 -15.95 12.39 -5.65
C PRO A 99 -14.47 12.71 -5.81
N VAL A 100 -14.15 13.96 -6.19
CA VAL A 100 -12.77 14.45 -6.36
C VAL A 100 -11.88 14.13 -5.15
N TRP A 101 -12.40 14.30 -3.93
CA TRP A 101 -11.62 14.03 -2.71
C TRP A 101 -11.14 12.58 -2.60
N TYR A 102 -11.90 11.61 -3.12
CA TYR A 102 -11.53 10.20 -3.07
C TYR A 102 -10.27 9.96 -3.91
N HIS A 103 -10.25 10.51 -5.13
CA HIS A 103 -9.11 10.38 -6.03
C HIS A 103 -7.86 11.04 -5.47
N LEU A 104 -8.01 12.28 -4.98
CA LEU A 104 -6.90 13.02 -4.39
C LEU A 104 -6.34 12.27 -3.18
N PHE A 105 -7.19 11.76 -2.29
CA PHE A 105 -6.73 11.03 -1.12
C PHE A 105 -5.96 9.76 -1.50
N PHE A 106 -6.49 8.97 -2.44
CA PHE A 106 -5.81 7.77 -2.92
C PHE A 106 -4.44 8.12 -3.55
N LEU A 107 -4.42 9.03 -4.53
CA LEU A 107 -3.21 9.34 -5.30
C LEU A 107 -2.15 10.05 -4.45
N ILE A 108 -2.54 11.02 -3.62
CA ILE A 108 -1.58 11.77 -2.79
C ILE A 108 -0.93 10.85 -1.75
N THR A 109 -1.69 9.93 -1.15
CA THR A 109 -1.18 9.10 -0.06
C THR A 109 -0.43 7.85 -0.52
N LEU A 110 -0.62 7.41 -1.77
CA LEU A 110 -0.07 6.15 -2.29
C LEU A 110 1.44 6.03 -2.08
N ALA A 111 2.24 6.92 -2.69
CA ALA A 111 3.69 6.87 -2.57
C ALA A 111 4.21 7.17 -1.14
N PRO A 112 3.69 8.19 -0.41
CA PRO A 112 4.08 8.43 0.98
C PRO A 112 3.87 7.23 1.90
N LEU A 113 2.77 6.48 1.75
CA LEU A 113 2.50 5.30 2.57
C LEU A 113 3.42 4.12 2.25
N VAL A 114 3.79 3.92 0.98
CA VAL A 114 4.84 2.95 0.62
C VAL A 114 6.18 3.31 1.28
N VAL A 115 6.55 4.59 1.26
CA VAL A 115 7.79 5.06 1.90
C VAL A 115 7.73 4.90 3.42
N LEU A 116 6.58 5.22 4.03
CA LEU A 116 6.36 5.07 5.47
C LEU A 116 6.48 3.60 5.89
N GLY A 117 5.85 2.68 5.16
CA GLY A 117 5.94 1.24 5.43
C GLY A 117 7.38 0.73 5.44
N ALA A 118 8.21 1.17 4.49
CA ALA A 118 9.62 0.82 4.43
C ALA A 118 10.39 1.34 5.66
N ARG A 119 10.16 2.59 6.05
CA ARG A 119 10.82 3.22 7.22
C ARG A 119 10.46 2.55 8.54
N LEU A 120 9.19 2.19 8.74
CA LEU A 120 8.74 1.52 9.96
C LEU A 120 9.41 0.16 10.16
N ARG A 121 9.64 -0.59 9.06
CA ARG A 121 10.36 -1.87 9.10
C ARG A 121 11.83 -1.70 9.49
N LEU A 122 12.49 -0.67 8.96
CA LEU A 122 13.90 -0.39 9.27
C LEU A 122 14.08 -0.04 10.75
N LYS A 123 13.25 0.87 11.26
CA LYS A 123 13.28 1.26 12.69
C LYS A 123 13.12 0.06 13.61
N ARG A 124 12.24 -0.89 13.29
CA ARG A 124 12.05 -2.13 14.06
C ARG A 124 13.28 -3.04 14.03
N SER A 125 13.99 -3.09 12.91
CA SER A 125 15.18 -3.91 12.75
C SER A 125 16.37 -3.35 13.54
N ASP A 126 16.46 -2.03 13.68
CA ASP A 126 17.51 -1.37 14.46
C ASP A 126 17.28 -1.52 15.96
N ALA A 127 16.03 -1.36 16.43
CA ALA A 127 15.66 -1.60 17.83
C ALA A 127 15.91 -3.06 18.29
N GLY A 128 15.71 -4.04 17.40
CA GLY A 128 16.03 -5.44 17.69
C GLY A 128 17.54 -5.70 17.83
N ARG A 129 18.38 -5.00 17.06
CA ARG A 129 19.84 -5.14 17.14
C ARG A 129 20.42 -4.50 18.41
N SER A 130 19.91 -3.35 18.84
CA SER A 130 20.36 -2.71 20.08
C SER A 130 19.97 -3.49 21.34
N GLY A 131 18.82 -4.18 21.34
CA GLY A 131 18.39 -5.03 22.45
C GLY A 131 19.23 -6.31 22.61
N SER A 132 19.72 -6.90 21.51
CA SER A 132 20.56 -8.11 21.55
C SER A 132 22.00 -7.85 22.01
N ALA A 133 22.50 -6.63 21.86
CA ALA A 133 23.85 -6.26 22.29
C ALA A 133 23.96 -5.97 23.81
N ALA A 134 22.82 -5.89 24.50
CA ALA A 134 22.74 -5.52 25.92
C ALA A 134 22.51 -6.72 26.87
N ALA A 135 22.65 -7.96 26.40
CA ALA A 135 22.59 -9.15 27.27
C ALA A 135 24.00 -9.50 27.78
N PRO A 136 24.36 -9.21 29.04
CA PRO A 136 25.59 -9.73 29.64
C PRO A 136 25.46 -11.24 29.87
N ALA A 137 26.55 -11.95 29.64
CA ALA A 137 26.76 -13.36 29.97
C ALA A 137 26.99 -13.55 31.48
#